data_AF-A0A4R8DW74-F1
#
_entry.id   AF-A0A4R8DW74-F1
#
_cell.length_a   1.000
_cell.length_b   1.000
_cell.length_c   1.000
_cell.angle_alpha   90.00
_cell.angle_beta   90.00
_cell.angle_gamma   90.00
#
_symmetry.space_group_name_H-M   'P 1'
#
loop_
_entity.id
_entity.type
_entity.pdbx_description
1 polymer ?
#
loop_
_entity_poly.entity_id
_entity_poly.type
_entity_poly.pdbx_seq_one_letter_code
_entity_poly.pdbx_strand_id
1 'polypeptide(L)'
;MESAPAMSDAGVPDRVNAEIHGVALRTIRTWRRRYQREGRICGGSRGTPCPRCDGAALDEEAYALLLGWYLGDGSIARARRDVFTLQIINDERYADLNQEIAATIKRVKPNASPCLRGGGGAIRVEARWKHWPCVFPQHGPGRKHLRKIELTDWQREIVAKYPEQLLRGLFHSDGCRFVNWASKPDGKRYYYARYMFSNESDDIRKILTDALDQLGIAWRQPRWNAIAVSRREAVGVLDGFVGPKS
;
A
#
# COMPACT_ATOMS: atom_id res chain seq x y z
N MET A 1 18.27 7.68 38.77
CA MET A 1 17.46 6.44 38.85
C MET A 1 16.41 6.53 37.77
N GLU A 2 16.43 5.63 36.78
CA GLU A 2 15.35 5.55 35.79
C GLU A 2 14.03 5.21 36.47
N SER A 3 12.90 5.65 35.92
CA SER A 3 11.58 5.39 36.52
C SER A 3 11.15 3.94 36.28
N ALA A 4 10.35 3.37 37.20
CA ALA A 4 9.84 2.00 37.06
C ALA A 4 9.14 1.73 35.70
N PRO A 5 8.34 2.67 35.14
CA PRO A 5 7.81 2.51 33.78
C PRO A 5 8.89 2.47 32.70
N ALA A 6 9.93 3.32 32.79
CA ALA A 6 11.04 3.33 31.84
C ALA A 6 11.87 2.02 31.87
N MET A 7 12.05 1.42 33.04
CA MET A 7 12.69 0.10 33.15
C MET A 7 11.83 -1.03 32.58
N SER A 8 10.51 -0.97 32.76
CA SER A 8 9.59 -1.86 32.06
C SER A 8 9.64 -1.66 30.53
N ASP A 9 9.85 -0.43 30.06
CA ASP A 9 10.03 -0.11 28.63
C ASP A 9 11.36 -0.61 28.07
N ALA A 10 12.41 -0.65 28.90
CA ALA A 10 13.72 -1.20 28.57
C ALA A 10 13.77 -2.75 28.58
N GLY A 11 12.64 -3.42 28.86
CA GLY A 11 12.54 -4.89 28.85
C GLY A 11 12.95 -5.56 30.15
N VAL A 12 13.11 -4.80 31.24
CA VAL A 12 13.44 -5.36 32.55
C VAL A 12 12.25 -6.19 33.08
N PRO A 13 12.47 -7.43 33.54
CA PRO A 13 11.41 -8.25 34.12
C PRO A 13 10.75 -7.57 35.34
N ASP A 14 9.42 -7.65 35.43
CA ASP A 14 8.63 -6.98 36.50
C ASP A 14 9.14 -7.28 37.93
N ARG A 15 9.74 -8.47 38.15
CA ARG A 15 10.32 -8.88 39.43
C ARG A 15 11.58 -8.08 39.78
N VAL A 16 12.45 -7.90 38.79
CA VAL A 16 13.70 -7.13 38.94
C VAL A 16 13.38 -5.64 39.11
N ASN A 17 12.40 -5.13 38.34
CA ASN A 17 11.91 -3.76 38.47
C ASN A 17 11.31 -3.49 39.86
N ALA A 18 10.51 -4.43 40.39
CA ALA A 18 9.95 -4.35 41.74
C ALA A 18 11.05 -4.29 42.82
N GLU A 19 12.13 -5.05 42.66
CA GLU A 19 13.27 -5.09 43.57
C GLU A 19 14.08 -3.79 43.53
N ILE A 20 14.39 -3.27 42.33
CA ILE A 20 15.10 -2.00 42.13
C ILE A 20 14.35 -0.82 42.76
N HIS A 21 13.02 -0.82 42.65
CA HIS A 21 12.18 0.27 43.14
C HIS A 21 11.63 0.05 44.55
N GLY A 22 11.93 -1.08 45.20
CA GLY A 22 11.44 -1.40 46.54
C GLY A 22 9.91 -1.46 46.65
N VAL A 23 9.21 -1.81 45.57
CA VAL A 23 7.74 -1.87 45.53
C VAL A 23 7.25 -3.29 45.27
N ALA A 24 6.01 -3.59 45.67
CA ALA A 24 5.39 -4.86 45.35
C ALA A 24 5.22 -5.07 43.83
N LEU A 25 5.40 -6.30 43.35
CA LEU A 25 5.16 -6.73 41.96
C LEU A 25 3.77 -6.28 41.42
N ARG A 26 2.76 -6.29 42.30
CA ARG A 26 1.39 -5.85 41.95
C ARG A 26 1.34 -4.36 41.60
N THR A 27 2.19 -3.54 42.21
CA THR A 27 2.30 -2.10 41.98
C THR A 27 2.88 -1.81 40.60
N ILE A 28 3.97 -2.49 40.22
CA ILE A 28 4.55 -2.42 38.86
C ILE A 28 3.50 -2.80 37.80
N ARG A 29 2.79 -3.92 37.99
CA ARG A 29 1.71 -4.35 37.07
C ARG A 29 0.53 -3.37 36.99
N THR A 30 0.26 -2.65 38.08
CA THR A 30 -0.81 -1.65 38.14
C THR A 30 -0.41 -0.39 37.41
N TRP A 31 0.83 0.08 37.62
CA TRP A 31 1.40 1.20 36.87
C TRP A 31 1.47 0.90 35.37
N ARG A 32 1.88 -0.32 34.99
CA ARG A 32 1.89 -0.74 33.58
C ARG A 32 0.50 -0.67 32.93
N ARG A 33 -0.53 -1.19 33.61
CA ARG A 33 -1.93 -1.14 33.14
C ARG A 33 -2.48 0.29 33.06
N ARG A 34 -2.07 1.15 33.99
CA ARG A 34 -2.46 2.56 34.03
C ARG A 34 -1.82 3.35 32.90
N TYR A 35 -0.52 3.21 32.70
CA TYR A 35 0.23 3.82 31.59
C TYR A 35 -0.32 3.36 30.21
N GLN A 36 -0.62 2.06 30.05
CA GLN A 36 -1.29 1.52 28.85
C GLN A 36 -2.67 2.15 28.58
N ARG A 37 -3.45 2.48 29.63
CA ARG A 37 -4.73 3.20 29.48
C ARG A 37 -4.55 4.67 29.16
N GLU A 38 -3.53 5.30 29.73
CA GLU A 38 -3.21 6.71 29.56
C GLU A 38 -2.46 6.99 28.24
N GLY A 39 -2.20 5.97 27.43
CA GLY A 39 -1.49 6.10 26.15
C GLY A 39 -0.02 6.50 26.30
N ARG A 40 0.51 6.47 27.53
CA ARG A 40 1.92 6.67 27.85
C ARG A 40 2.63 5.33 27.72
N ILE A 41 3.84 5.36 27.18
CA ILE A 41 4.56 4.17 26.72
C ILE A 41 4.66 3.17 27.88
N CYS A 42 4.23 1.94 27.59
CA CYS A 42 4.37 0.79 28.46
C CYS A 42 4.63 -0.42 27.57
N GLY A 43 5.93 -0.64 27.31
CA GLY A 43 6.61 -1.87 26.92
C GLY A 43 5.73 -2.98 26.38
N GLY A 44 5.05 -2.72 25.28
CA GLY A 44 4.29 -3.72 24.54
C GLY A 44 4.61 -3.51 23.08
N SER A 45 5.58 -4.28 22.56
CA SER A 45 6.04 -4.28 21.16
C SER A 45 6.16 -2.87 20.60
N ARG A 46 7.37 -2.28 20.52
CA ARG A 46 7.59 -1.07 19.71
C ARG A 46 6.78 -1.25 18.43
N GLY A 47 5.68 -0.50 18.27
CA GLY A 47 4.84 -0.61 17.10
C GLY A 47 5.76 -0.47 15.90
N THR A 48 5.46 -1.14 14.78
CA THR A 48 6.31 -1.05 13.59
C THR A 48 6.72 0.42 13.38
N PRO A 49 8.03 0.73 13.47
CA PRO A 49 8.48 2.10 13.49
C PRO A 49 8.14 2.73 12.15
N CYS A 50 7.76 3.99 12.17
CA CYS A 50 7.39 4.71 10.98
C CYS A 50 8.64 5.18 10.23
N PRO A 51 8.78 4.90 8.92
CA PRO A 51 9.86 5.44 8.12
C PRO A 51 9.94 6.97 8.12
N ARG A 52 8.79 7.64 8.34
CA ARG A 52 8.69 9.10 8.32
C ARG A 52 8.88 9.75 9.69
N CYS A 53 8.34 9.14 10.75
CA CYS A 53 8.42 9.72 12.10
C CYS A 53 9.69 9.26 12.84
N ASP A 54 10.09 8.00 12.64
CA ASP A 54 11.13 7.33 13.43
C ASP A 54 12.40 7.04 12.59
N GLY A 55 12.41 7.41 11.31
CA GLY A 55 13.54 7.17 10.41
C GLY A 55 13.79 5.69 10.10
N ALA A 56 12.77 4.84 10.25
CA ALA A 56 12.88 3.42 9.94
C ALA A 56 13.13 3.15 8.45
N ALA A 57 13.77 2.03 8.15
CA ALA A 57 13.91 1.57 6.77
C ALA A 57 12.53 1.25 6.16
N LEU A 58 12.31 1.72 4.93
CA LEU A 58 11.15 1.37 4.10
C LEU A 58 11.65 0.50 2.94
N ASP A 59 10.98 -0.61 2.70
CA ASP A 59 11.16 -1.36 1.45
C ASP A 59 10.55 -0.56 0.29
N GLU A 60 11.40 0.20 -0.40
CA GLU A 60 11.00 1.13 -1.46
C GLU A 60 10.31 0.43 -2.63
N GLU A 61 10.80 -0.74 -3.02
CA GLU A 61 10.24 -1.55 -4.10
C GLU A 61 8.82 -2.02 -3.75
N ALA A 62 8.65 -2.62 -2.56
CA ALA A 62 7.34 -3.05 -2.08
C ALA A 62 6.39 -1.85 -1.88
N TYR A 63 6.93 -0.71 -1.46
CA TYR A 63 6.17 0.52 -1.33
C TYR A 63 5.64 1.02 -2.67
N ALA A 64 6.46 1.03 -3.72
CA ALA A 64 6.03 1.43 -5.07
C ALA A 64 4.87 0.55 -5.58
N LEU A 65 4.98 -0.78 -5.39
CA LEU A 65 3.89 -1.71 -5.72
C LEU A 65 2.63 -1.43 -4.90
N LEU A 66 2.76 -1.25 -3.58
CA LEU A 66 1.64 -0.97 -2.70
C LEU A 66 1.00 0.39 -3.00
N LEU A 67 1.79 1.38 -3.44
CA LEU A 67 1.31 2.69 -3.84
C LEU A 67 0.41 2.58 -5.07
N GLY A 68 0.77 1.77 -6.07
CA GLY A 68 -0.09 1.51 -7.21
C GLY A 68 -1.45 0.92 -6.80
N TRP A 69 -1.42 -0.14 -5.97
CA TRP A 69 -2.64 -0.72 -5.39
C TRP A 69 -3.45 0.29 -4.57
N TYR A 70 -2.77 1.13 -3.79
CA TYR A 70 -3.41 2.14 -2.97
C TYR A 70 -4.13 3.20 -3.82
N LEU A 71 -3.51 3.64 -4.90
CA LEU A 71 -4.07 4.68 -5.77
C LEU A 71 -5.30 4.19 -6.52
N GLY A 72 -5.33 2.94 -6.97
CA GLY A 72 -6.53 2.36 -7.57
C GLY A 72 -7.58 1.94 -6.54
N ASP A 73 -7.47 0.70 -6.06
CA ASP A 73 -8.49 0.05 -5.22
C ASP A 73 -8.31 0.23 -3.72
N GLY A 74 -7.20 0.85 -3.29
CA GLY A 74 -6.94 1.05 -1.87
C GLY A 74 -7.75 2.16 -1.22
N SER A 75 -8.04 2.01 0.05
CA SER A 75 -8.61 3.06 0.89
C SER A 75 -8.02 3.01 2.29
N ILE A 76 -7.94 4.16 2.94
CA ILE A 76 -7.52 4.26 4.34
C ILE A 76 -8.70 4.80 5.13
N ALA A 77 -9.15 4.01 6.09
CA ALA A 77 -10.25 4.35 6.98
C ALA A 77 -9.75 4.57 8.41
N ARG A 78 -10.27 5.60 9.08
CA ARG A 78 -9.99 5.84 10.50
C ARG A 78 -10.81 4.88 11.36
N ALA A 79 -10.13 4.14 12.24
CA ALA A 79 -10.72 3.24 13.22
C ALA A 79 -10.65 3.83 14.64
N ARG A 80 -11.16 3.10 15.63
CA ARG A 80 -11.12 3.51 17.05
C ARG A 80 -9.67 3.69 17.52
N ARG A 81 -9.48 4.59 18.50
CA ARG A 81 -8.17 4.89 19.14
C ARG A 81 -7.10 5.41 18.16
N ASP A 82 -7.52 6.22 17.18
CA ASP A 82 -6.67 6.85 16.17
C ASP A 82 -5.77 5.87 15.40
N VAL A 83 -6.28 4.66 15.18
CA VAL A 83 -5.66 3.66 14.32
C VAL A 83 -6.25 3.80 12.93
N PHE A 84 -5.42 3.75 11.89
CA PHE A 84 -5.89 3.71 10.51
C PHE A 84 -5.86 2.29 9.98
N THR A 85 -6.83 1.94 9.15
CA THR A 85 -6.91 0.65 8.46
C THR A 85 -6.74 0.90 6.97
N LEU A 86 -5.64 0.40 6.40
CA LEU A 86 -5.49 0.27 4.96
C LEU A 86 -6.35 -0.91 4.52
N GLN A 87 -7.16 -0.72 3.50
CA GLN A 87 -8.04 -1.72 2.90
C GLN A 87 -7.79 -1.71 1.39
N ILE A 88 -7.43 -2.85 0.82
CA ILE A 88 -7.34 -3.05 -0.62
C ILE A 88 -8.38 -4.10 -0.99
N ILE A 89 -9.22 -3.79 -1.96
CA ILE A 89 -10.30 -4.66 -2.41
C ILE A 89 -9.91 -5.19 -3.78
N ASN A 90 -9.97 -6.50 -3.96
CA ASN A 90 -9.72 -7.14 -5.25
C ASN A 90 -10.69 -8.32 -5.42
N ASP A 91 -10.86 -8.78 -6.66
CA ASP A 91 -11.74 -9.93 -6.96
C ASP A 91 -11.22 -11.20 -6.27
N GLU A 92 -12.14 -12.02 -5.77
CA GLU A 92 -11.83 -13.29 -5.11
C GLU A 92 -11.17 -14.30 -6.06
N ARG A 93 -11.42 -14.19 -7.37
CA ARG A 93 -10.85 -15.08 -8.39
C ARG A 93 -9.33 -14.99 -8.50
N TYR A 94 -8.73 -13.86 -8.13
CA TYR A 94 -7.28 -13.64 -8.23
C TYR A 94 -6.59 -13.93 -6.90
N ALA A 95 -6.57 -15.21 -6.51
CA ALA A 95 -6.07 -15.65 -5.21
C ALA A 95 -4.58 -15.30 -5.02
N ASP A 96 -3.77 -15.41 -6.08
CA ASP A 96 -2.34 -15.14 -6.01
C ASP A 96 -2.07 -13.64 -5.84
N LEU A 97 -2.79 -12.78 -6.58
CA LEU A 97 -2.75 -11.33 -6.35
C LEU A 97 -3.17 -10.94 -4.92
N ASN A 98 -4.19 -11.59 -4.37
CA ASN A 98 -4.62 -11.32 -2.99
C ASN A 98 -3.53 -11.67 -1.96
N GLN A 99 -2.77 -12.74 -2.20
CA GLN A 99 -1.61 -13.10 -1.38
C GLN A 99 -0.43 -12.15 -1.61
N GLU A 100 -0.17 -11.73 -2.85
CA GLU A 100 0.87 -10.75 -3.22
C GLU A 100 0.62 -9.42 -2.50
N ILE A 101 -0.62 -8.92 -2.49
CA ILE A 101 -0.99 -7.70 -1.75
C ILE A 101 -0.67 -7.86 -0.26
N ALA A 102 -1.07 -8.99 0.35
CA ALA A 102 -0.80 -9.25 1.77
C ALA A 102 0.70 -9.34 2.07
N ALA A 103 1.49 -9.97 1.19
CA ALA A 103 2.95 -10.04 1.31
C ALA A 103 3.60 -8.66 1.17
N THR A 104 3.13 -7.85 0.22
CA THR A 104 3.61 -6.49 -0.02
C THR A 104 3.35 -5.59 1.19
N ILE A 105 2.17 -5.69 1.80
CA ILE A 105 1.87 -4.96 3.05
C ILE A 105 2.82 -5.36 4.19
N LYS A 106 3.20 -6.64 4.30
CA LYS A 106 4.15 -7.11 5.32
C LYS A 106 5.57 -6.59 5.08
N ARG A 107 5.99 -6.44 3.82
CA ARG A 107 7.28 -5.83 3.45
C ARG A 107 7.31 -4.35 3.83
N VAL A 108 6.24 -3.60 3.52
CA VAL A 108 6.13 -2.17 3.85
C VAL A 108 5.99 -1.92 5.35
N LYS A 109 5.23 -2.77 6.05
CA LYS A 109 5.05 -2.72 7.50
C LYS A 109 5.52 -4.05 8.10
N PRO A 110 6.79 -4.15 8.53
CA PRO A 110 7.27 -5.30 9.28
C PRO A 110 6.37 -5.59 10.48
N ASN A 111 6.04 -6.86 10.75
CA ASN A 111 5.06 -7.27 11.77
C ASN A 111 3.61 -6.84 11.50
N ALA A 112 3.25 -6.52 10.25
CA ALA A 112 1.84 -6.47 9.87
C ALA A 112 1.24 -7.89 9.89
N SER A 113 -0.01 -7.98 10.35
CA SER A 113 -0.85 -9.15 10.17
C SER A 113 -2.03 -8.75 9.28
N PRO A 114 -1.86 -8.72 7.94
CA PRO A 114 -2.95 -8.44 7.02
C PRO A 114 -4.05 -9.49 7.19
N CYS A 115 -5.29 -9.04 7.37
CA CYS A 115 -6.45 -9.92 7.42
C CYS A 115 -7.13 -9.93 6.06
N LEU A 116 -7.23 -11.10 5.43
CA LEU A 116 -8.05 -11.29 4.24
C LEU A 116 -9.48 -11.57 4.70
N ARG A 117 -10.42 -10.73 4.27
CA ARG A 117 -11.85 -10.92 4.52
C ARG A 117 -12.56 -11.10 3.19
N GLY A 118 -13.02 -12.32 2.92
CA GLY A 118 -13.87 -12.62 1.78
C GLY A 118 -15.30 -12.14 1.97
N GLY A 119 -16.00 -11.89 0.86
CA GLY A 119 -17.44 -11.68 0.81
C GLY A 119 -17.93 -11.12 -0.51
N GLY A 120 -18.96 -11.74 -1.10
CA GLY A 120 -19.64 -11.21 -2.30
C GLY A 120 -18.80 -11.23 -3.59
N GLY A 121 -17.86 -12.17 -3.72
CA GLY A 121 -16.97 -12.27 -4.89
C GLY A 121 -15.76 -11.34 -4.84
N ALA A 122 -15.54 -10.63 -3.73
CA ALA A 122 -14.37 -9.79 -3.51
C ALA A 122 -13.65 -10.16 -2.20
N ILE A 123 -12.33 -10.06 -2.21
CA ILE A 123 -11.47 -10.18 -1.03
C ILE A 123 -10.99 -8.79 -0.64
N ARG A 124 -11.13 -8.48 0.65
CA ARG A 124 -10.56 -7.27 1.25
C ARG A 124 -9.33 -7.64 2.05
N VAL A 125 -8.18 -7.12 1.66
CA VAL A 125 -6.93 -7.23 2.42
C VAL A 125 -6.81 -6.01 3.33
N GLU A 126 -6.87 -6.24 4.64
CA GLU A 126 -6.87 -5.16 5.63
C GLU A 126 -5.63 -5.18 6.53
N ALA A 127 -5.01 -4.03 6.75
CA ALA A 127 -3.92 -3.90 7.72
C ALA A 127 -4.04 -2.63 8.56
N ARG A 128 -3.79 -2.75 9.86
CA ARG A 128 -3.93 -1.65 10.82
C ARG A 128 -2.59 -1.05 11.20
N TRP A 129 -2.49 0.27 11.13
CA TRP A 129 -1.34 1.03 11.58
C TRP A 129 -1.69 2.49 11.80
N LYS A 130 -1.12 3.12 12.83
CA LYS A 130 -1.32 4.56 13.07
C LYS A 130 -0.65 5.43 12.01
N HIS A 131 0.40 4.93 11.36
CA HIS A 131 1.22 5.71 10.43
C HIS A 131 0.91 5.46 8.95
N TRP A 132 -0.20 4.79 8.63
CA TRP A 132 -0.63 4.72 7.22
C TRP A 132 -0.76 6.11 6.57
N PRO A 133 -1.30 7.15 7.24
CA PRO A 133 -1.33 8.50 6.67
C PRO A 133 0.06 9.12 6.47
N CYS A 134 1.07 8.73 7.25
CA CYS A 134 2.43 9.20 7.08
C CYS A 134 3.07 8.61 5.80
N VAL A 135 2.73 7.37 5.48
CA VAL A 135 3.25 6.62 4.32
C VAL A 135 2.40 6.87 3.06
N PHE A 136 1.13 7.24 3.23
CA PHE A 136 0.22 7.63 2.16
C PHE A 136 -0.37 9.02 2.46
N PRO A 137 0.42 10.09 2.24
CA PRO A 137 -0.02 11.47 2.50
C PRO A 137 -1.19 11.91 1.61
N GLN A 138 -1.52 11.14 0.56
CA GLN A 138 -2.70 11.32 -0.28
C GLN A 138 -4.02 11.03 0.47
N HIS A 139 -3.95 10.47 1.69
CA HIS A 139 -5.12 10.29 2.54
C HIS A 139 -5.76 11.63 2.91
N GLY A 140 -7.08 11.72 2.72
CA GLY A 140 -7.87 12.88 3.08
C GLY A 140 -9.37 12.58 3.10
N PRO A 141 -10.21 13.51 3.58
CA PRO A 141 -11.65 13.35 3.62
C PRO A 141 -12.27 13.29 2.21
N GLY A 142 -13.40 12.59 2.07
CA GLY A 142 -14.15 12.52 0.82
C GLY A 142 -13.64 11.50 -0.21
N ARG A 143 -14.25 11.51 -1.41
CA ARG A 143 -13.93 10.56 -2.48
C ARG A 143 -12.52 10.79 -3.02
N LYS A 144 -11.80 9.71 -3.32
CA LYS A 144 -10.39 9.78 -3.76
C LYS A 144 -10.20 10.64 -5.01
N HIS A 145 -11.01 10.41 -6.03
CA HIS A 145 -10.92 11.13 -7.31
C HIS A 145 -11.32 12.61 -7.26
N LEU A 146 -11.95 13.08 -6.16
CA LEU A 146 -12.30 14.49 -5.98
C LEU A 146 -11.21 15.26 -5.21
N ARG A 147 -10.20 14.55 -4.70
CA ARG A 147 -9.08 15.15 -3.98
C ARG A 147 -7.92 15.35 -4.93
N LYS A 148 -7.10 16.36 -4.61
CA LYS A 148 -5.79 16.52 -5.21
C LYS A 148 -4.86 15.40 -4.72
N ILE A 149 -4.26 14.67 -5.64
CA ILE A 149 -3.38 13.53 -5.35
C ILE A 149 -2.00 13.84 -5.90
N GLU A 150 -1.13 14.35 -5.05
CA GLU A 150 0.25 14.64 -5.43
C GLU A 150 1.20 13.70 -4.72
N LEU A 151 2.18 13.17 -5.44
CA LEU A 151 3.31 12.49 -4.84
C LEU A 151 4.19 13.52 -4.14
N THR A 152 4.57 13.24 -2.90
CA THR A 152 5.61 14.00 -2.21
C THR A 152 6.98 13.70 -2.81
N ASP A 153 7.98 14.54 -2.57
CA ASP A 153 9.28 14.44 -3.25
C ASP A 153 9.95 13.07 -3.05
N TRP A 154 9.93 12.56 -1.82
CA TRP A 154 10.44 11.21 -1.52
C TRP A 154 9.64 10.09 -2.21
N GLN A 155 8.33 10.26 -2.43
CA GLN A 155 7.54 9.29 -3.21
C GLN A 155 7.93 9.34 -4.68
N ARG A 156 8.22 10.52 -5.22
CA ARG A 156 8.69 10.67 -6.61
C ARG A 156 10.03 9.98 -6.80
N GLU A 157 10.96 10.11 -5.85
CA GLU A 157 12.25 9.41 -5.89
C GLU A 157 12.07 7.89 -5.93
N ILE A 158 11.22 7.33 -5.07
CA ILE A 158 10.94 5.89 -5.04
C ILE A 158 10.27 5.43 -6.33
N VAL A 159 9.26 6.17 -6.80
CA VAL A 159 8.55 5.85 -8.05
C VAL A 159 9.47 5.93 -9.26
N ALA A 160 10.38 6.90 -9.30
CA ALA A 160 11.37 7.01 -10.36
C ALA A 160 12.39 5.87 -10.32
N LYS A 161 12.67 5.30 -9.14
CA LYS A 161 13.57 4.15 -8.98
C LYS A 161 12.91 2.81 -9.29
N TYR A 162 11.61 2.67 -9.03
CA TYR A 162 10.83 1.45 -9.23
C TYR A 162 9.52 1.69 -10.04
N PRO A 163 9.60 2.27 -11.25
CA PRO A 163 8.42 2.59 -12.04
C PRO A 163 7.64 1.33 -12.46
N GLU A 164 8.33 0.20 -12.68
CA GLU A 164 7.71 -1.08 -13.05
C GLU A 164 6.75 -1.58 -11.97
N GLN A 165 7.15 -1.43 -10.70
CA GLN A 165 6.34 -1.88 -9.56
C GLN A 165 5.12 -1.00 -9.37
N LEU A 166 5.27 0.32 -9.52
CA LEU A 166 4.13 1.23 -9.51
C LEU A 166 3.12 0.86 -10.61
N LEU A 167 3.60 0.67 -11.84
CA LEU A 167 2.76 0.32 -12.98
C LEU A 167 2.07 -1.04 -12.79
N ARG A 168 2.78 -2.04 -12.27
CA ARG A 168 2.20 -3.35 -11.91
C ARG A 168 1.02 -3.18 -10.94
N GLY A 169 1.20 -2.40 -9.88
CA GLY A 169 0.13 -2.12 -8.92
C GLY A 169 -1.08 -1.42 -9.55
N LEU A 170 -0.85 -0.37 -10.34
CA LEU A 170 -1.91 0.40 -11.00
C LEU A 170 -2.69 -0.42 -12.05
N PHE A 171 -1.99 -1.23 -12.86
CA PHE A 171 -2.64 -2.09 -13.84
C PHE A 171 -3.36 -3.28 -13.20
N HIS A 172 -2.89 -3.78 -12.06
CA HIS A 172 -3.58 -4.84 -11.34
C HIS A 172 -4.82 -4.36 -10.60
N SER A 173 -4.86 -3.10 -10.15
CA SER A 173 -6.06 -2.50 -9.60
C SER A 173 -7.06 -2.09 -10.68
N ASP A 174 -6.84 -0.95 -11.32
CA ASP A 174 -7.79 -0.28 -12.24
C ASP A 174 -7.52 -0.58 -13.72
N GLY A 175 -6.52 -1.42 -13.98
CA GLY A 175 -6.16 -1.85 -15.31
C GLY A 175 -6.80 -3.17 -15.73
N CYS A 176 -6.83 -3.38 -17.04
CA CYS A 176 -7.11 -4.67 -17.64
C CYS A 176 -6.18 -4.92 -18.82
N ARG A 177 -5.80 -6.19 -18.98
CA ARG A 177 -5.11 -6.71 -20.15
C ARG A 177 -6.08 -7.59 -20.91
N PHE A 178 -6.31 -7.32 -22.18
CA PHE A 178 -7.21 -8.12 -23.00
C PHE A 178 -6.72 -8.20 -24.45
N VAL A 179 -7.21 -9.22 -25.16
CA VAL A 179 -6.99 -9.33 -26.60
C VAL A 179 -8.08 -8.54 -27.30
N ASN A 180 -7.66 -7.57 -28.11
CA ASN A 180 -8.53 -6.82 -28.98
C ASN A 180 -8.36 -7.30 -30.43
N TRP A 181 -9.32 -6.96 -31.29
CA TRP A 181 -9.23 -7.28 -32.71
C TRP A 181 -9.56 -6.06 -33.58
N ALA A 182 -8.99 -6.02 -34.78
CA ALA A 182 -9.29 -5.02 -35.78
C ALA A 182 -9.39 -5.69 -37.16
N SER A 183 -10.28 -5.17 -38.01
CA SER A 183 -10.37 -5.61 -39.41
C SER A 183 -9.32 -4.91 -40.24
N LYS A 184 -8.53 -5.69 -40.98
CA LYS A 184 -7.67 -5.16 -42.04
C LYS A 184 -8.50 -4.86 -43.30
N PRO A 185 -8.01 -4.01 -44.22
CA PRO A 185 -8.67 -3.72 -45.49
C PRO A 185 -8.93 -4.98 -46.35
N ASP A 186 -8.17 -6.05 -46.14
CA ASP A 186 -8.33 -7.36 -46.79
C ASP A 186 -9.43 -8.24 -46.15
N GLY A 187 -10.19 -7.72 -45.19
CA GLY A 187 -11.25 -8.43 -44.47
C GLY A 187 -10.76 -9.39 -43.38
N LYS A 188 -9.44 -9.57 -43.20
CA LYS A 188 -8.90 -10.45 -42.15
C LYS A 188 -8.93 -9.76 -40.78
N ARG A 189 -9.29 -10.53 -39.75
CA ARG A 189 -9.22 -10.07 -38.35
C ARG A 189 -7.78 -10.19 -37.84
N TYR A 190 -7.26 -9.09 -37.32
CA TYR A 190 -5.96 -9.02 -36.67
C TYR A 190 -6.16 -8.90 -35.16
N TYR A 191 -5.64 -9.86 -34.40
CA TYR A 191 -5.70 -9.88 -32.94
C TYR A 191 -4.43 -9.27 -32.34
N TYR A 192 -4.59 -8.44 -31.33
CA TYR A 192 -3.47 -7.82 -30.61
C TYR A 192 -3.80 -7.69 -29.12
N ALA A 193 -2.80 -7.90 -28.27
CA ALA A 193 -2.94 -7.64 -26.85
C ALA A 193 -2.93 -6.12 -26.58
N ARG A 194 -3.70 -5.69 -25.58
CA ARG A 194 -3.83 -4.30 -25.17
C ARG A 194 -3.95 -4.21 -23.66
N TYR A 195 -3.23 -3.26 -23.08
CA TYR A 195 -3.49 -2.80 -21.72
C TYR A 195 -4.38 -1.56 -21.77
N MET A 196 -5.34 -1.49 -20.86
CA MET A 196 -6.18 -0.32 -20.65
C MET A 196 -6.27 -0.04 -19.15
N PHE A 197 -6.10 1.22 -18.78
CA PHE A 197 -6.25 1.72 -17.42
C PHE A 197 -7.36 2.75 -17.40
N SER A 198 -8.27 2.67 -16.43
CA SER A 198 -9.42 3.57 -16.32
C SER A 198 -9.50 4.16 -14.92
N ASN A 199 -9.33 5.47 -14.78
CA ASN A 199 -9.44 6.15 -13.49
C ASN A 199 -10.00 7.56 -13.68
N GLU A 200 -10.89 7.99 -12.78
CA GLU A 200 -11.55 9.29 -12.82
C GLU A 200 -10.61 10.44 -12.40
N SER A 201 -9.62 10.16 -11.55
CA SER A 201 -8.64 11.15 -11.10
C SER A 201 -7.63 11.48 -12.19
N ASP A 202 -7.54 12.75 -12.57
CA ASP A 202 -6.51 13.24 -13.49
C ASP A 202 -5.11 13.06 -12.94
N ASP A 203 -4.92 13.34 -11.66
CA ASP A 203 -3.65 13.18 -10.97
C ASP A 203 -3.15 11.73 -11.00
N ILE A 204 -4.02 10.74 -10.74
CA ILE A 204 -3.62 9.32 -10.81
C ILE A 204 -3.27 8.93 -12.25
N ARG A 205 -4.04 9.40 -13.24
CA ARG A 205 -3.71 9.16 -14.65
C ARG A 205 -2.36 9.77 -15.01
N LYS A 206 -2.06 10.97 -14.51
CA LYS A 206 -0.77 11.63 -14.72
C LYS A 206 0.38 10.85 -14.09
N ILE A 207 0.22 10.38 -12.86
CA ILE A 207 1.20 9.52 -12.19
C ILE A 207 1.48 8.25 -13.03
N LEU A 208 0.45 7.63 -13.60
CA LEU A 208 0.61 6.49 -14.50
C LEU A 208 1.37 6.89 -15.77
N THR A 209 0.97 7.96 -16.46
CA THR A 209 1.58 8.36 -17.73
C THR A 209 3.03 8.80 -17.56
N ASP A 210 3.34 9.52 -16.48
CA ASP A 210 4.72 9.92 -16.16
C ASP A 210 5.63 8.68 -15.99
N ALA A 211 5.14 7.63 -15.33
CA ALA A 211 5.87 6.37 -15.17
C ALA A 211 5.99 5.58 -16.50
N LEU A 212 4.97 5.62 -17.36
CA LEU A 212 5.03 5.03 -18.70
C LEU A 212 6.05 5.76 -19.59
N ASP A 213 6.05 7.10 -19.55
CA ASP A 213 6.97 7.95 -20.31
C ASP A 213 8.41 7.75 -19.87
N GLN A 214 8.66 7.59 -18.56
CA GLN A 214 9.97 7.27 -18.02
C GLN A 214 10.54 5.96 -18.58
N LEU A 215 9.69 4.96 -18.79
CA LEU A 215 10.06 3.67 -19.38
C LEU A 215 10.04 3.67 -20.93
N GLY A 216 9.71 4.80 -21.56
CA GLY A 216 9.55 4.91 -23.01
C GLY A 216 8.39 4.08 -23.57
N ILE A 217 7.40 3.74 -22.75
CA ILE A 217 6.26 2.89 -23.12
C ILE A 217 5.20 3.77 -23.80
N ALA A 218 5.09 3.63 -25.12
CA ALA A 218 4.13 4.43 -25.88
C ALA A 218 2.67 4.14 -25.50
N TRP A 219 1.96 5.16 -25.04
CA TRP A 219 0.55 5.11 -24.67
C TRP A 219 -0.31 6.08 -25.47
N ARG A 220 -1.63 5.93 -25.37
CA ARG A 220 -2.64 6.84 -25.92
C ARG A 220 -3.78 7.03 -24.93
N GLN A 221 -4.45 8.18 -24.98
CA GLN A 221 -5.64 8.46 -24.19
C GLN A 221 -6.89 8.43 -25.08
N PRO A 222 -7.53 7.26 -25.30
CA PRO A 222 -8.71 7.15 -26.17
C PRO A 222 -9.94 7.90 -25.64
N ARG A 223 -10.01 8.13 -24.33
CA ARG A 223 -11.06 8.91 -23.66
C ARG A 223 -10.47 9.62 -22.45
N TRP A 224 -11.12 10.68 -21.99
CA TRP A 224 -10.59 11.54 -20.94
C TRP A 224 -10.18 10.80 -19.66
N ASN A 225 -10.88 9.71 -19.28
CA ASN A 225 -10.61 8.92 -18.08
C ASN A 225 -9.88 7.58 -18.34
N ALA A 226 -9.33 7.35 -19.53
CA ALA A 226 -8.62 6.09 -19.79
C ALA A 226 -7.34 6.25 -20.62
N ILE A 227 -6.34 5.47 -20.22
CA ILE A 227 -5.04 5.34 -20.87
C ILE A 227 -4.94 3.94 -21.46
N ALA A 228 -4.37 3.83 -22.66
CA ALA A 228 -4.26 2.58 -23.38
C ALA A 228 -2.86 2.39 -23.95
N VAL A 229 -2.33 1.18 -23.79
CA VAL A 229 -1.07 0.73 -24.37
C VAL A 229 -1.39 -0.41 -25.33
N SER A 230 -1.21 -0.15 -26.63
CA SER A 230 -1.62 -1.05 -27.71
C SER A 230 -0.47 -1.42 -28.66
N ARG A 231 0.68 -0.75 -28.59
CA ARG A 231 1.81 -1.08 -29.45
C ARG A 231 2.43 -2.39 -29.00
N ARG A 232 2.77 -3.28 -29.94
CA ARG A 232 3.19 -4.65 -29.61
C ARG A 232 4.45 -4.67 -28.73
N GLU A 233 5.41 -3.80 -29.03
CA GLU A 233 6.63 -3.61 -28.26
C GLU A 233 6.34 -3.10 -26.84
N ALA A 234 5.46 -2.09 -26.72
CA ALA A 234 5.08 -1.51 -25.44
C ALA A 234 4.30 -2.50 -24.55
N VAL A 235 3.42 -3.30 -25.16
CA VAL A 235 2.70 -4.38 -24.48
C VAL A 235 3.65 -5.49 -24.05
N GLY A 236 4.64 -5.84 -24.88
CA GLY A 236 5.68 -6.82 -24.52
C GLY A 236 6.52 -6.39 -23.32
N VAL A 237 6.83 -5.10 -23.21
CA VAL A 237 7.51 -4.53 -22.04
C VAL A 237 6.63 -4.68 -20.78
N LEU A 238 5.35 -4.28 -20.85
CA LEU A 238 4.41 -4.44 -19.72
C LEU A 238 4.18 -5.91 -19.34
N ASP A 239 4.13 -6.82 -20.31
CA ASP A 239 3.99 -8.26 -20.06
C ASP A 239 5.17 -8.81 -19.24
N GLY A 240 6.36 -8.21 -19.36
CA GLY A 240 7.56 -8.63 -18.64
C GLY A 240 7.52 -8.41 -17.12
N PHE A 241 6.75 -7.43 -16.63
CA PHE A 241 6.71 -7.11 -15.20
C PHE A 241 5.30 -6.96 -14.60
N VAL A 242 4.29 -6.63 -15.40
CA VAL A 242 2.88 -6.66 -14.97
C VAL A 242 2.34 -8.08 -15.13
N GLY A 243 2.47 -8.65 -16.32
CA GLY A 243 1.92 -9.97 -16.63
C GLY A 243 0.39 -10.02 -16.61
N PRO A 244 -0.20 -11.22 -16.76
CA PRO A 244 -1.64 -11.43 -16.63
C PRO A 244 -2.07 -11.42 -15.15
N LYS A 245 -3.32 -11.02 -14.88
CA LYS A 245 -3.91 -11.17 -13.53
C LYS A 245 -4.10 -12.66 -13.23
N SER A 246 -3.58 -13.13 -12.11
CA SER A 246 -3.67 -14.51 -11.62
C SER A 246 -4.16 -14.59 -10.18
#